data_AF-A0A161WXQ7-F1
#
_entry.id   AF-A0A161WXQ7-F1
#
_cell.length_a   1.000
_cell.length_b   1.000
_cell.length_c   1.000
_cell.angle_alpha   90.00
_cell.angle_beta   90.00
_cell.angle_gamma   90.00
#
_symmetry.space_group_name_H-M   'P 1'
#
loop_
_entity.id
_entity.type
_entity.pdbx_description
1 polymer ?
#
loop_
_entity_poly.entity_id
_entity_poly.type
_entity_poly.pdbx_seq_one_letter_code
_entity_poly.pdbx_strand_id
1 'polypeptide(L)' 'MCIKRDVQAAKLTLGAPDEVYNYSTQLIKDMGTGFILGSGCGVPPNAKVENVKAMVSAATGK' A
#
# COMPACT_ATOMS: atom_id res chain seq x y z
N MET A 1 -11.51 12.56 -12.73
CA MET A 1 -11.38 11.09 -12.79
C MET A 1 -10.21 10.70 -11.91
N CYS A 2 -10.35 9.69 -11.06
CA CYS A 2 -9.31 9.24 -10.13
C CYS A 2 -8.93 7.79 -10.43
N ILE A 3 -7.72 7.38 -10.04
CA ILE A 3 -7.20 6.02 -10.24
C ILE A 3 -6.90 5.42 -8.88
N LYS A 4 -7.54 4.28 -8.57
CA LYS A 4 -7.16 3.44 -7.44
C LYS A 4 -6.19 2.36 -7.93
N ARG A 5 -5.04 2.23 -7.28
CA ARG A 5 -4.11 1.09 -7.47
C ARG A 5 -3.80 0.43 -6.14
N ASP A 6 -3.17 -0.72 -6.31
CA ASP A 6 -3.28 -1.83 -5.41
C ASP A 6 -1.91 -2.18 -4.83
N VAL A 7 -1.85 -2.28 -3.51
CA VAL A 7 -0.85 -3.11 -2.86
C VAL A 7 -1.31 -4.55 -2.94
N GLN A 8 -0.44 -5.43 -3.45
CA GLN A 8 -0.74 -6.85 -3.59
C GLN A 8 -1.03 -7.48 -2.23
N ALA A 9 -2.08 -8.31 -2.15
CA ALA A 9 -2.44 -9.04 -0.93
C ALA A 9 -1.26 -9.83 -0.34
N ALA A 10 -0.44 -10.46 -1.20
CA ALA A 10 0.75 -11.19 -0.78
C ALA A 10 1.80 -10.30 -0.09
N LYS A 11 1.95 -9.04 -0.49
CA LYS A 11 2.85 -8.09 0.20
C LYS A 11 2.32 -7.75 1.59
N LEU A 12 1.01 -7.60 1.74
CA LEU A 12 0.39 -7.33 3.05
C LEU A 12 0.49 -8.52 4.02
N THR A 13 0.49 -9.75 3.52
CA THR A 13 0.53 -10.97 4.36
C THR A 13 1.93 -11.51 4.58
N LEU A 14 2.79 -11.52 3.55
CA LEU A 14 4.10 -12.19 3.57
C LEU A 14 5.28 -11.22 3.57
N GLY A 15 5.13 -10.03 2.98
CA GLY A 15 6.20 -9.06 2.82
C GLY A 15 6.73 -8.48 4.13
N ALA A 16 7.87 -7.81 4.04
CA ALA A 16 8.40 -7.00 5.14
C ALA A 16 7.79 -5.58 5.12
N PRO A 17 7.65 -4.90 6.27
CA PRO A 17 7.07 -3.55 6.34
C PRO A 17 7.77 -2.54 5.44
N ASP A 18 9.10 -2.58 5.39
CA ASP A 18 9.91 -1.67 4.58
C ASP A 18 9.64 -1.87 3.08
N GLU A 19 9.44 -3.11 2.64
CA GLU A 19 9.09 -3.41 1.24
C GLU A 19 7.69 -2.89 0.90
N VAL A 20 6.75 -2.99 1.84
CA VAL A 20 5.39 -2.47 1.66
C VAL A 20 5.41 -0.94 1.60
N TYR A 21 6.17 -0.28 2.47
CA TYR A 21 6.37 1.16 2.47
C TYR A 21 6.98 1.63 1.15
N ASN A 22 8.14 1.07 0.77
CA ASN A 22 8.87 1.46 -0.43
C ASN A 22 8.04 1.27 -1.69
N TYR A 23 7.35 0.13 -1.81
CA TYR A 23 6.45 -0.13 -2.94
C TYR A 23 5.28 0.86 -2.99
N SER A 24 4.66 1.14 -1.86
CA SER A 24 3.55 2.09 -1.77
C SER A 24 3.99 3.51 -2.13
N THR A 25 5.15 3.95 -1.62
CA THR A 25 5.74 5.25 -1.95
C THR A 25 6.09 5.35 -3.43
N GLN A 26 6.61 4.28 -4.03
CA GLN A 26 6.89 4.24 -5.46
C GLN A 26 5.61 4.38 -6.28
N LEU A 27 4.54 3.63 -5.95
CA LEU A 27 3.25 3.76 -6.62
C LEU A 27 2.70 5.19 -6.56
N ILE A 28 2.81 5.85 -5.40
CA ILE A 28 2.34 7.23 -5.24
C ILE A 28 3.12 8.18 -6.17
N LYS A 29 4.44 8.02 -6.25
CA LYS A 29 5.32 8.82 -7.12
C LYS A 29 5.03 8.59 -8.60
N ASP A 30 4.80 7.34 -9.00
CA ASP A 30 4.60 6.97 -10.39
C ASP A 30 3.22 7.38 -10.92
N MET A 31 2.19 7.40 -10.07
CA MET A 31 0.81 7.70 -10.48
C MET A 31 0.45 9.19 -10.43
N GLY A 32 0.98 9.94 -9.45
CA GLY A 32 0.73 11.38 -9.31
C GLY A 32 -0.68 11.76 -8.86
N THR A 33 -1.14 12.95 -9.23
CA THR A 33 -2.40 13.53 -8.73
C THR A 33 -3.63 12.74 -9.17
N GLY A 34 -4.58 12.56 -8.26
CA GLY A 34 -5.78 11.75 -8.50
C GLY A 34 -5.58 10.26 -8.21
N PHE A 35 -4.44 9.89 -7.63
CA PHE A 35 -4.14 8.55 -7.17
C PHE A 35 -4.72 8.25 -5.79
N ILE A 36 -5.38 7.10 -5.64
CA ILE A 36 -5.88 6.58 -4.36
C ILE A 36 -5.17 5.25 -4.08
N LEU A 37 -4.27 5.24 -3.09
CA LEU A 37 -3.61 4.01 -2.64
C LEU A 37 -4.61 3.12 -1.87
N GLY A 38 -4.64 1.83 -2.16
CA GLY A 38 -5.32 0.87 -1.31
C GLY A 38 -4.94 -0.58 -1.60
N SER A 39 -5.64 -1.53 -0.97
CA SER A 39 -5.59 -2.93 -1.41
C SER A 39 -6.34 -3.09 -2.73
N GLY A 40 -5.87 -4.01 -3.59
CA GLY A 40 -6.50 -4.31 -4.88
C GLY A 40 -7.80 -5.09 -4.81
N CYS A 41 -8.11 -5.62 -3.64
CA CYS A 41 -9.44 -6.12 -3.32
C CYS A 41 -9.74 -5.67 -1.88
N GLY A 42 -9.88 -6.63 -0.95
CA GLY A 42 -9.87 -6.39 0.48
C GLY A 42 -8.49 -6.53 1.10
N VAL A 43 -8.31 -6.04 2.32
CA VAL A 43 -7.16 -6.41 3.15
C VAL A 43 -7.38 -7.86 3.62
N PRO A 44 -6.43 -8.77 3.38
CA PRO A 44 -6.56 -10.15 3.85
C PRO A 44 -6.72 -10.24 5.36
N PRO A 45 -7.51 -11.18 5.89
CA PRO A 45 -7.72 -11.31 7.34
C PRO A 45 -6.43 -11.69 8.11
N ASN A 46 -5.46 -12.29 7.42
CA ASN A 46 -4.14 -12.63 7.93
C ASN A 46 -3.05 -11.60 7.55
N ALA A 47 -3.44 -10.40 7.09
CA ALA A 47 -2.47 -9.34 6.83
C ALA A 47 -1.74 -8.96 8.12
N LYS A 48 -0.42 -8.80 8.03
CA LYS A 48 0.36 -8.34 9.18
C LYS A 48 0.01 -6.89 9.47
N VAL A 49 -0.23 -6.57 10.73
CA VAL A 49 -0.62 -5.22 11.14
C VAL A 49 0.50 -4.23 10.81
N GLU A 50 1.77 -4.60 10.99
CA GLU A 50 2.90 -3.75 10.62
C GLU A 50 2.95 -3.42 9.13
N ASN A 51 2.52 -4.34 8.26
CA ASN A 51 2.49 -4.11 6.81
C ASN A 51 1.36 -3.15 6.42
N VAL A 52 0.18 -3.29 7.03
CA VAL A 52 -0.92 -2.34 6.80
C VAL A 52 -0.53 -0.95 7.30
N LYS A 53 0.13 -0.86 8.46
CA LYS A 53 0.67 0.41 8.97
C LYS A 53 1.69 1.02 8.01
N ALA A 54 2.63 0.23 7.51
CA ALA A 54 3.63 0.70 6.54
C ALA A 54 2.99 1.27 5.26
N MET A 55 1.93 0.64 4.74
CA MET A 55 1.16 1.17 3.61
C MET A 55 0.51 2.53 3.93
N VAL A 56 -0.11 2.65 5.11
CA VAL A 56 -0.74 3.92 5.56
C VAL A 56 0.31 5.01 5.80
N SER A 57 1.45 4.65 6.38
CA SER A 57 2.58 5.56 6.59
C SER A 57 3.13 6.08 5.27
N ALA A 58 3.25 5.23 4.24
CA ALA A 58 3.66 5.66 2.91
C ALA A 58 2.69 6.68 2.28
N ALA A 59 1.39 6.54 2.54
CA ALA A 59 0.38 7.47 2.04
C ALA A 59 0.27 8.78 2.83
N THR A 60 0.54 8.74 4.13
CA THR A 60 0.31 9.89 5.04
C THR A 60 1.59 10.63 5.41
N GLY A 61 2.76 10.06 5.14
CA GLY A 61 4.06 10.60 5.56
C GLY A 61 4.27 10.57 7.08
N LYS A 62 3.52 9.74 7.81
CA LYS A 62 3.53 9.64 9.27
C LYS A 62 3.92 8.25 9.75
#